data_AF-A0A349QU76-F1
#
_entry.id   AF-A0A349QU76-F1
#
_cell.length_a   1.000
_cell.length_b   1.000
_cell.length_c   1.000
_cell.angle_alpha   90.00
_cell.angle_beta   90.00
_cell.angle_gamma   90.00
#
_symmetry.space_group_name_H-M   'P 1'
#
loop_
_entity.id
_entity.type
_entity.pdbx_description
1 polymer ?
#
loop_
_entity_poly.entity_id
_entity_poly.type
_entity_poly.pdbx_seq_one_letter_code
_entity_poly.pdbx_strand_id
1 'polypeptide(L)'
;MKKKDLYINRDISWLSFNDRVLDQAAREEVPLLEKLQFLAIFSSNLDEFYRVRMPVLMAWKKIMKQNPGQLIPNIDIGTYKKASKTINKQQEKFGLILADIIQELAKE
;
A
#
# COMPACT_ATOMS: atom_id res chain seq x y z
N MET A 1 -9.96 -21.00 -20.36
CA MET A 1 -10.02 -19.52 -20.37
C MET A 1 -9.98 -19.04 -18.92
N LYS A 2 -9.03 -18.17 -18.53
CA LYS A 2 -9.04 -17.59 -17.16
C LYS A 2 -10.29 -16.72 -17.03
N LYS A 3 -11.15 -17.06 -16.08
CA LYS A 3 -12.33 -16.26 -15.74
C LYS A 3 -11.83 -14.88 -15.31
N LYS A 4 -12.27 -13.82 -16.00
CA LYS A 4 -11.92 -12.45 -15.63
C LYS A 4 -12.56 -12.17 -14.27
N ASP A 5 -11.75 -11.84 -13.26
CA ASP A 5 -12.28 -11.47 -11.96
C ASP A 5 -13.15 -10.22 -12.12
N LEU A 6 -14.41 -10.32 -11.68
CA LEU A 6 -15.40 -9.25 -11.77
C LEU A 6 -15.15 -8.12 -10.76
N TYR A 7 -14.33 -8.39 -9.75
CA TYR A 7 -14.09 -7.49 -8.62
C TYR A 7 -12.60 -7.32 -8.34
N ILE A 8 -12.23 -6.13 -7.87
CA ILE A 8 -10.87 -5.85 -7.40
C ILE A 8 -10.73 -6.38 -5.98
N ASN A 9 -9.60 -7.02 -5.67
CA ASN A 9 -9.29 -7.44 -4.31
C ASN A 9 -9.29 -6.23 -3.36
N ARG A 10 -10.03 -6.34 -2.24
CA ARG A 10 -10.20 -5.26 -1.25
C ARG A 10 -8.88 -4.70 -0.73
N ASP A 11 -7.90 -5.55 -0.41
CA ASP A 11 -6.63 -5.12 0.18
C ASP A 11 -5.79 -4.34 -0.84
N ILE A 12 -5.86 -4.74 -2.12
CA ILE A 12 -5.24 -4.00 -3.21
C ILE A 12 -5.94 -2.66 -3.45
N SER A 13 -7.27 -2.64 -3.39
CA SER A 13 -8.05 -1.40 -3.49
C SER A 13 -7.71 -0.43 -2.36
N TRP A 14 -7.56 -0.94 -1.13
CA TRP A 14 -7.15 -0.15 0.03
C TRP A 14 -5.75 0.44 -0.16
N LEU A 15 -4.78 -0.35 -0.63
CA LEU A 15 -3.44 0.16 -0.93
C LEU A 15 -3.45 1.22 -2.03
N SER A 16 -4.31 1.08 -3.04
CA SER A 16 -4.50 2.12 -4.06
C SER A 16 -5.09 3.40 -3.50
N PHE A 17 -5.97 3.31 -2.50
CA PHE A 17 -6.45 4.49 -1.78
C PHE A 17 -5.31 5.16 -1.01
N ASN A 18 -4.49 4.39 -0.28
CA ASN A 18 -3.38 4.95 0.47
C ASN A 18 -2.33 5.62 -0.44
N ASP A 19 -2.13 5.12 -1.66
CA ASP A 19 -1.27 5.79 -2.66
C ASP A 19 -1.78 7.19 -3.04
N ARG A 20 -3.10 7.39 -3.05
CA ARG A 20 -3.70 8.71 -3.34
C ARG A 20 -3.46 9.72 -2.22
N VAL A 21 -3.30 9.25 -0.98
CA VAL A 21 -2.86 10.09 0.14
C VAL A 21 -1.42 10.53 -0.10
N LEU A 22 -0.57 9.61 -0.57
CA LEU A 22 0.82 9.92 -0.93
C LEU A 22 0.91 10.86 -2.14
N ASP A 23 -0.02 10.77 -3.10
CA ASP A 23 -0.14 11.74 -4.21
C ASP A 23 -0.42 13.16 -3.72
N GLN A 24 -1.14 13.35 -2.60
CA GLN A 24 -1.36 14.70 -2.06
C GLN A 24 -0.06 15.30 -1.52
N ALA A 25 0.80 14.50 -0.90
CA ALA A 25 2.10 14.97 -0.41
C ALA A 25 3.06 15.37 -1.55
N ALA A 26 2.84 14.89 -2.77
CA ALA A 26 3.67 15.17 -3.94
C ALA A 26 3.20 16.37 -4.78
N ARG A 27 2.04 16.97 -4.47
CA ARG A 27 1.47 18.08 -5.25
C ARG A 27 2.15 19.40 -4.94
N GLU A 28 2.48 20.15 -5.98
CA GLU A 28 3.08 21.48 -5.85
C GLU A 28 2.12 22.50 -5.23
N GLU A 29 0.80 22.33 -5.44
CA GLU A 29 -0.21 23.25 -4.92
C GLU A 29 -0.48 23.07 -3.41
N VAL A 30 0.04 22.01 -2.80
CA VAL A 30 -0.15 21.72 -1.37
C VAL A 30 0.94 22.43 -0.57
N PRO A 31 0.59 23.26 0.44
CA PRO A 31 1.56 23.92 1.30
C PRO A 31 2.57 22.95 1.94
N LEU A 32 3.81 23.38 2.12
CA LEU A 32 4.93 22.52 2.53
C LEU A 32 4.66 21.72 3.81
N LEU A 33 4.09 22.37 4.84
CA LEU A 33 3.72 21.70 6.09
C LEU A 33 2.55 20.73 5.92
N GLU A 34 1.60 21.01 5.02
CA GLU A 34 0.50 20.11 4.70
C GLU A 34 1.00 18.86 3.97
N LYS A 35 2.03 18.97 3.12
CA LYS A 35 2.69 17.80 2.51
C LYS A 35 3.23 16.85 3.59
N LEU A 36 3.87 17.38 4.63
CA LEU A 36 4.32 16.58 5.79
C LEU A 36 3.15 15.90 6.52
N GLN A 37 2.02 16.59 6.68
CA GLN A 37 0.83 16.00 7.29
C GLN A 37 0.30 14.82 6.45
N PHE A 38 0.27 14.94 5.12
CA PHE A 38 -0.11 13.82 4.25
C PHE A 38 0.86 12.63 4.35
N LEU A 39 2.18 12.86 4.48
CA LEU A 39 3.14 11.80 4.76
C LEU A 39 2.88 11.10 6.11
N ALA A 40 2.52 11.87 7.15
CA ALA A 40 2.17 11.31 8.46
C ALA A 40 0.88 10.47 8.38
N ILE A 41 -0.15 10.96 7.67
CA ILE A 41 -1.40 10.23 7.44
C ILE A 41 -1.14 8.93 6.66
N PHE A 42 -0.37 8.99 5.57
CA PHE A 42 0.03 7.82 4.79
C PHE A 42 0.71 6.76 5.68
N SER A 43 1.66 7.19 6.51
CA SER A 43 2.42 6.30 7.40
C SER A 43 1.52 5.67 8.46
N SER A 44 0.63 6.44 9.08
CA SER A 44 -0.31 5.94 10.09
C SER A 44 -1.29 4.93 9.49
N ASN A 45 -1.83 5.22 8.30
CA ASN A 45 -2.68 4.28 7.58
C ASN A 45 -1.93 2.97 7.25
N LEU A 46 -0.70 3.09 6.75
CA LEU A 46 0.10 1.93 6.38
C LEU A 46 0.42 1.05 7.61
N ASP A 47 0.72 1.65 8.76
CA ASP A 47 0.92 0.94 10.02
C ASP A 47 -0.33 0.13 10.42
N GLU A 48 -1.51 0.73 10.34
CA GLU A 48 -2.78 0.04 10.62
C GLU A 48 -3.02 -1.11 9.63
N PHE A 49 -2.69 -0.93 8.36
CA PHE A 49 -2.74 -2.02 7.37
C PHE A 49 -1.78 -3.15 7.71
N TYR A 50 -0.57 -2.84 8.16
CA TYR A 50 0.39 -3.84 8.62
C TYR A 50 -0.08 -4.57 9.88
N ARG A 51 -0.75 -3.89 10.79
CA ARG A 51 -1.27 -4.46 12.02
C ARG A 51 -2.43 -5.41 11.77
N VAL A 52 -3.36 -5.03 10.88
CA VAL A 52 -4.63 -5.75 10.70
C VAL A 52 -4.63 -6.66 9.47
N ARG A 53 -4.12 -6.18 8.33
CA ARG A 53 -4.31 -6.85 7.03
C ARG A 53 -3.14 -7.76 6.66
N MET A 54 -1.90 -7.37 6.94
CA MET A 54 -0.73 -8.18 6.60
C MET A 54 -0.69 -9.57 7.28
N PRO A 55 -1.05 -9.74 8.57
CA PRO A 55 -1.10 -11.06 9.20
C PRO A 55 -2.10 -11.99 8.52
N VAL A 56 -3.27 -11.45 8.13
CA VAL A 56 -4.30 -12.19 7.39
C VAL A 56 -3.75 -12.67 6.04
N LEU A 57 -3.10 -11.79 5.28
CA LEU A 57 -2.49 -12.16 3.99
C LEU A 57 -1.38 -13.21 4.14
N MET A 58 -0.57 -13.12 5.19
CA MET A 58 0.47 -14.12 5.50
C MET A 58 -0.12 -15.47 5.87
N ALA A 59 -1.17 -15.49 6.70
CA ALA A 59 -1.87 -16.71 7.08
C ALA A 59 -2.43 -17.43 5.84
N TRP A 60 -3.09 -16.70 4.94
CA TRP A 60 -3.62 -17.27 3.70
C TRP A 60 -2.53 -17.84 2.79
N LYS A 61 -1.43 -17.11 2.61
CA LYS A 61 -0.26 -17.60 1.88
C LYS A 61 0.28 -18.91 2.48
N LYS A 62 0.32 -19.03 3.81
CA LYS A 62 0.80 -20.23 4.51
C LYS A 62 -0.16 -21.41 4.30
N ILE A 63 -1.47 -21.20 4.50
CA ILE A 63 -2.50 -22.24 4.33
C ILE A 63 -2.47 -22.80 2.91
N MET A 64 -2.35 -21.94 1.91
CA MET A 64 -2.30 -22.35 0.50
C MET A 64 -1.01 -23.08 0.13
N LYS A 65 0.12 -22.72 0.73
CA LYS A 65 1.38 -23.46 0.57
C LYS A 65 1.27 -24.88 1.15
N GLN A 66 0.52 -25.05 2.23
CA GLN A 66 0.31 -26.34 2.90
C GLN A 66 -0.71 -27.23 2.19
N ASN A 67 -1.65 -26.65 1.43
CA ASN A 67 -2.70 -27.38 0.72
C ASN A 67 -2.65 -27.08 -0.79
N PRO A 68 -1.60 -27.50 -1.51
CA PRO A 68 -1.45 -27.21 -2.93
C PRO A 68 -2.60 -27.86 -3.73
N GLY A 69 -3.30 -27.06 -4.53
CA GLY A 69 -4.38 -27.53 -5.43
C GLY A 69 -5.79 -27.47 -4.84
N GLN A 70 -5.96 -27.16 -3.56
CA GLN A 70 -7.28 -26.96 -2.98
C GLN A 70 -7.78 -25.54 -3.33
N LEU A 71 -8.86 -25.47 -4.11
CA LEU A 71 -9.56 -24.21 -4.40
C LEU A 71 -10.27 -23.74 -3.14
N ILE A 72 -9.69 -22.74 -2.46
CA ILE A 72 -10.35 -22.05 -1.37
C ILE A 72 -11.09 -20.84 -1.97
N PRO A 73 -12.44 -20.80 -1.93
CA PRO A 73 -13.21 -19.72 -2.52
C PRO A 73 -12.81 -18.36 -1.95
N ASN A 74 -12.75 -17.33 -2.80
CA ASN A 74 -12.46 -15.93 -2.46
C ASN A 74 -11.05 -15.65 -1.91
N ILE A 75 -10.08 -16.54 -2.13
CA ILE A 75 -8.69 -16.32 -1.73
C ILE A 75 -7.79 -16.29 -2.97
N ASP A 76 -7.10 -15.18 -3.17
CA ASP A 76 -6.10 -15.03 -4.24
C ASP A 76 -4.67 -15.15 -3.66
N ILE A 77 -3.98 -16.22 -4.06
CA ILE A 77 -2.58 -16.54 -3.73
C ILE A 77 -1.64 -15.36 -4.05
N GLY A 78 -1.94 -14.63 -5.12
CA GLY A 78 -1.16 -13.50 -5.60
C GLY A 78 -1.27 -12.26 -4.71
N THR A 79 -2.31 -12.16 -3.87
CA THR A 79 -2.63 -10.94 -3.12
C THR A 79 -1.48 -10.52 -2.21
N TYR A 80 -0.91 -11.44 -1.42
CA TYR A 80 0.21 -11.12 -0.53
C TYR A 80 1.41 -10.54 -1.32
N LYS A 81 1.78 -11.21 -2.42
CA LYS A 81 2.93 -10.78 -3.23
C LYS A 81 2.66 -9.43 -3.91
N LYS A 82 1.43 -9.22 -4.38
CA LYS A 82 1.00 -7.97 -4.99
C LYS A 82 0.98 -6.84 -3.96
N ALA A 83 0.41 -7.06 -2.78
CA ALA A 83 0.39 -6.10 -1.68
C ALA A 83 1.80 -5.71 -1.25
N SER A 84 2.68 -6.69 -0.98
CA SER A 84 4.07 -6.43 -0.61
C SER A 84 4.83 -5.64 -1.69
N LYS A 85 4.64 -5.99 -2.97
CA LYS A 85 5.24 -5.22 -4.08
C LYS A 85 4.70 -3.79 -4.16
N THR A 86 3.40 -3.60 -3.98
CA THR A 86 2.78 -2.27 -3.98
C THR A 86 3.29 -1.42 -2.82
N ILE A 87 3.35 -1.99 -1.62
CA ILE A 87 3.85 -1.29 -0.43
C ILE A 87 5.30 -0.85 -0.60
N ASN A 88 6.17 -1.71 -1.15
CA ASN A 88 7.57 -1.35 -1.39
C ASN A 88 7.68 -0.14 -2.34
N LYS A 89 6.91 -0.14 -3.44
CA LYS A 89 6.87 0.99 -4.37
C LYS A 89 6.37 2.28 -3.71
N GLN A 90 5.36 2.18 -2.85
CA GLN A 90 4.84 3.35 -2.13
C GLN A 90 5.87 3.88 -1.13
N GLN A 91 6.63 3.01 -0.47
CA GLN A 91 7.71 3.42 0.44
C GLN A 91 8.88 4.09 -0.32
N GLU A 92 9.23 3.59 -1.51
CA GLU A 92 10.22 4.25 -2.38
C GLU A 92 9.75 5.68 -2.75
N LYS A 93 8.50 5.80 -3.20
CA LYS A 93 7.88 7.09 -3.52
C LYS A 93 7.81 8.03 -2.31
N PHE A 94 7.47 7.50 -1.13
CA PHE A 94 7.49 8.24 0.13
C PHE A 94 8.87 8.82 0.42
N GLY A 95 9.93 8.03 0.25
CA GLY A 95 11.30 8.49 0.48
C GLY A 95 11.70 9.64 -0.46
N LEU A 96 11.29 9.57 -1.73
CA LEU A 96 11.53 10.65 -2.69
C LEU A 96 10.82 11.95 -2.27
N ILE A 97 9.52 11.88 -1.97
CA ILE A 97 8.74 13.05 -1.55
C ILE A 97 9.30 13.65 -0.26
N LEU A 98 9.67 12.82 0.72
CA LEU A 98 10.25 13.30 1.96
C LEU A 98 11.60 14.00 1.73
N ALA A 99 12.44 13.46 0.85
CA ALA A 99 13.72 14.07 0.51
C ALA A 99 13.51 15.47 -0.12
N ASP A 100 12.55 15.59 -1.04
CA ASP A 100 12.20 16.86 -1.67
C ASP A 100 11.70 17.88 -0.63
N ILE A 101 10.79 17.47 0.25
CA ILE A 101 10.28 18.31 1.35
C ILE A 101 11.41 18.78 2.28
N ILE A 102 12.34 17.91 2.66
CA ILE A 102 13.49 18.28 3.50
C ILE A 102 14.37 19.33 2.79
N GLN A 103 14.57 19.19 1.48
CA GLN A 103 15.31 20.18 0.69
C GLN A 103 14.58 21.52 0.58
N GLU A 104 13.25 21.52 0.45
CA GLU A 104 12.43 22.74 0.47
C GLU A 104 12.52 23.44 1.85
N LEU A 105 12.35 22.69 2.95
CA LEU A 105 12.43 23.22 4.31
C LEU A 105 13.81 23.78 4.66
N ALA A 106 14.89 23.20 4.13
CA ALA A 106 16.24 23.69 4.37
C ALA A 106 16.53 25.05 3.70
N LYS A 107 15.65 25.52 2.81
CA LYS A 107 15.77 26.82 2.13
C LYS A 107 14.95 27.93 2.81
N GLU A 108 14.06 27.58 3.74
CA GLU A 108 13.36 28.52 4.61
C GLU A 108 14.24 28.95 5.80
#